data_AF-A0A965CP07-F1
#
_entry.id   AF-A0A965CP07-F1
#
_cell.length_a   1.000
_cell.length_b   1.000
_cell.length_c   1.000
_cell.angle_alpha   90.00
_cell.angle_beta   90.00
_cell.angle_gamma   90.00
#
_symmetry.space_group_name_H-M   'P 1'
#
loop_
_entity.id
_entity.type
_entity.pdbx_description
1 polymer ?
#
loop_
_entity_poly.entity_id
_entity_poly.type
_entity_poly.pdbx_seq_one_letter_code
_entity_poly.pdbx_strand_id
1 'polypeptide(L)'
;MIEMNAFQFEWPWVFWLLPLPLLVRLLPPRESQSSALRIPFMERLPASEGFVRDARMKWNPSLLLAFIIWILLLGAASRPQWVGEAIELPVSGRSVMLAVDLSGSMEETDLELG
;
A
#
# COMPACT_ATOMS: atom_id res chain seq x y z
N MET A 1 -19.23 -12.96 -24.63
CA MET A 1 -18.24 -11.91 -24.33
C MET A 1 -18.34 -11.67 -22.84
N ILE A 2 -17.27 -11.92 -22.09
CA ILE A 2 -17.26 -11.66 -20.65
C ILE A 2 -17.29 -10.13 -20.51
N GLU A 3 -18.36 -9.58 -19.92
CA GLU A 3 -18.46 -8.16 -19.57
C GLU A 3 -17.34 -7.84 -18.57
N MET A 4 -16.22 -7.28 -19.05
CA MET A 4 -15.03 -6.94 -18.24
C MET A 4 -15.24 -5.64 -17.42
N ASN A 5 -16.48 -5.25 -17.12
CA ASN A 5 -16.80 -3.85 -16.82
C ASN A 5 -16.66 -3.40 -15.36
N ALA A 6 -16.15 -4.22 -14.44
CA ALA A 6 -16.01 -3.79 -13.04
C ALA A 6 -14.54 -3.69 -12.58
N PHE A 7 -13.74 -2.83 -13.23
CA PHE A 7 -12.51 -2.34 -12.60
C PHE A 7 -12.90 -1.35 -11.49
N GLN A 8 -12.55 -1.68 -10.25
CA GLN A 8 -12.81 -0.83 -9.09
C GLN A 8 -11.61 -0.80 -8.15
N PHE A 9 -11.51 0.30 -7.39
CA PHE A 9 -10.63 0.37 -6.24
C PHE A 9 -11.41 -0.06 -5.00
N GLU A 10 -10.89 -1.02 -4.25
CA GLU A 10 -11.53 -1.43 -3.00
C GLU A 10 -11.52 -0.28 -1.98
N TRP A 11 -10.41 0.48 -1.92
CA TRP A 11 -10.18 1.53 -0.94
C TRP A 11 -9.92 2.90 -1.60
N PRO A 12 -10.94 3.52 -2.23
CA PRO A 12 -10.77 4.79 -2.94
C PRO A 12 -10.37 5.95 -2.01
N TRP A 13 -10.68 5.86 -0.70
CA TRP A 13 -10.30 6.88 0.29
C TRP A 13 -8.79 7.01 0.49
N VAL A 14 -7.97 6.04 0.05
CA VAL A 14 -6.50 6.16 0.08
C VAL A 14 -6.02 7.40 -0.69
N PHE A 15 -6.75 7.82 -1.74
CA PHE A 15 -6.43 9.03 -2.49
C PHE A 15 -6.57 10.33 -1.69
N TRP A 16 -7.21 10.32 -0.52
CA TRP A 16 -7.20 11.47 0.40
C TRP A 16 -5.81 11.77 0.97
N LEU A 17 -4.84 10.85 0.80
CA LEU A 17 -3.43 11.08 1.13
C LEU A 17 -2.66 11.79 0.01
N LEU A 18 -3.24 12.03 -1.16
CA LEU A 18 -2.62 12.84 -2.23
C LEU A 18 -2.06 14.20 -1.75
N PRO A 19 -2.77 15.00 -0.92
CA PRO A 19 -2.24 16.26 -0.42
C PRO A 19 -1.13 16.12 0.63
N LEU A 20 -0.85 14.92 1.16
CA LEU A 20 0.08 14.73 2.28
C LEU A 20 1.49 15.30 2.00
N PRO A 21 2.14 15.07 0.84
CA PRO A 21 3.47 15.62 0.57
C PRO A 21 3.47 17.16 0.50
N LEU A 22 2.36 17.77 0.06
CA LEU A 22 2.20 19.22 0.01
C LEU A 22 2.01 19.78 1.43
N LEU A 23 1.21 19.13 2.27
CA LEU A 23 1.00 19.51 3.67
C LEU A 23 2.30 19.41 4.48
N VAL A 24 3.11 18.35 4.27
CA VAL A 24 4.43 18.21 4.92
C VAL A 24 5.37 19.36 4.56
N ARG A 25 5.23 19.96 3.36
CA ARG A 25 6.03 21.12 2.95
C ARG A 25 5.59 22.43 3.64
N LEU A 26 4.37 22.49 4.16
CA LEU A 26 3.88 23.64 4.95
C LEU A 26 4.37 23.59 6.41
N LEU A 27 4.85 22.43 6.87
CA LEU A 27 5.42 22.34 8.22
C LEU A 27 6.69 23.21 8.31
N PRO A 28 6.89 23.89 9.45
CA PRO A 28 8.09 24.67 9.65
C PRO A 28 9.32 23.78 9.50
N PRO A 29 10.38 24.25 8.83
CA PRO A 29 11.61 23.49 8.73
C PRO A 29 12.09 23.18 10.14
N ARG A 30 12.20 21.89 10.46
CA ARG A 30 12.80 21.47 11.72
C ARG A 30 14.22 21.99 11.72
N GLU A 31 14.61 22.70 12.77
CA GLU A 31 16.02 23.03 12.98
C GLU A 31 16.79 21.71 12.97
N SER A 32 17.44 21.41 11.85
CA SER A 32 18.54 20.49 11.90
C SER A 32 19.53 21.22 12.79
N GLN A 33 19.69 20.74 14.02
CA GLN A 33 20.97 20.84 14.68
C GLN A 33 21.92 20.08 13.75
N SER A 34 22.37 20.78 12.69
CA SER A 34 23.59 20.44 12.02
C SER A 34 24.54 20.26 13.18
N SER A 35 24.99 19.01 13.38
CA SER A 35 26.17 18.76 14.18
C SER A 35 27.22 19.62 13.52
N ALA A 36 27.37 20.84 14.03
CA ALA A 36 28.29 21.80 13.51
C ALA A 36 29.61 21.09 13.69
N LEU A 37 30.17 20.64 12.57
CA LEU A 37 31.49 20.04 12.56
C LEU A 37 32.36 21.08 13.26
N ARG A 38 32.76 20.78 14.51
CA ARG A 38 33.53 21.71 15.33
C ARG A 38 34.93 21.73 14.75
N ILE A 39 35.10 22.48 13.67
CA ILE A 39 36.40 22.71 13.05
C ILE A 39 37.12 23.79 13.86
N PRO A 40 38.37 23.55 14.29
CA PRO A 40 39.08 24.38 15.28
C PRO A 40 39.61 25.73 14.71
N PHE A 41 39.00 26.26 13.66
CA PHE A 41 39.45 27.48 12.96
C PHE A 41 38.32 28.46 12.60
N MET A 42 37.21 28.44 13.34
CA MET A 42 36.05 29.35 13.09
C MET A 42 36.45 30.83 12.99
N GLU A 43 37.44 31.27 13.77
CA GLU A 43 37.92 32.66 13.81
C GLU A 43 38.66 33.11 12.53
N ARG A 44 39.06 32.17 11.66
CA ARG A 44 39.79 32.48 10.42
C ARG A 44 38.90 32.47 9.18
N LEU A 45 37.61 32.11 9.33
CA LEU A 45 36.68 32.23 8.23
C LEU A 45 36.28 33.71 8.11
N PRO A 46 36.49 34.35 6.95
CA PRO A 46 35.85 35.65 6.71
C PRO A 46 34.36 35.46 6.93
N ALA A 47 33.73 36.39 7.67
CA ALA A 47 32.30 36.39 7.88
C ALA A 47 31.64 36.30 6.49
N SER A 48 31.16 35.10 6.14
CA SER A 48 30.44 34.92 4.90
C SER A 48 29.15 35.68 5.08
N GLU A 49 29.11 36.88 4.49
CA GLU A 49 27.88 37.63 4.28
C GLU A 49 26.83 36.62 3.84
N GLY A 50 25.77 36.52 4.66
CA GLY A 50 24.85 35.40 4.65
C GLY A 50 24.52 35.04 3.21
N PHE A 51 24.75 33.78 2.85
CA PHE A 51 24.30 33.23 1.59
C PHE A 51 22.82 33.56 1.48
N VAL A 52 22.50 34.64 0.75
CA VAL A 52 21.16 34.91 0.27
C VAL A 52 20.89 33.71 -0.60
N ARG A 53 20.19 32.71 -0.04
CA ARG A 53 19.63 31.61 -0.80
C ARG A 53 18.74 32.28 -1.81
N ASP A 54 19.29 32.43 -3.01
CA ASP A 54 18.59 32.82 -4.20
C ASP A 54 17.30 31.98 -4.22
N ALA A 55 16.18 32.59 -3.86
CA ALA A 55 14.87 31.95 -3.80
C ALA A 55 14.31 31.71 -5.22
N ARG A 56 15.21 31.60 -6.21
CA ARG A 56 14.89 31.11 -7.53
C ARG A 56 14.48 29.65 -7.33
N MET A 57 13.19 29.40 -7.55
CA MET A 57 12.59 28.08 -7.56
C MET A 57 13.26 27.24 -8.64
N LYS A 58 14.45 26.70 -8.34
CA LYS A 58 15.16 25.78 -9.22
C LYS A 58 14.26 24.56 -9.34
N TRP A 59 13.81 24.28 -10.56
CA TRP A 59 13.06 23.07 -10.86
C TRP A 59 13.90 21.88 -10.41
N ASN A 60 13.40 21.17 -9.41
CA ASN A 60 14.06 20.00 -8.87
C ASN A 60 13.38 18.75 -9.46
N PRO A 61 14.00 18.06 -10.43
CA PRO A 61 13.42 16.86 -11.04
C PRO A 61 13.23 15.73 -10.02
N SER A 62 14.00 15.71 -8.93
CA SER A 62 13.82 14.75 -7.84
C SER A 62 12.47 14.91 -7.14
N LEU A 63 11.96 16.14 -7.02
CA LEU A 63 10.63 16.40 -6.44
C LEU A 63 9.51 15.84 -7.33
N LEU A 64 9.64 15.96 -8.65
CA LEU A 64 8.68 15.38 -9.59
C LEU A 64 8.70 13.84 -9.50
N LEU A 65 9.90 13.24 -9.48
CA LEU A 65 10.05 11.79 -9.35
C LEU A 65 9.46 11.27 -8.03
N ALA A 66 9.74 11.96 -6.92
CA ALA A 66 9.17 11.61 -5.61
C ALA A 66 7.63 11.68 -5.62
N PHE A 67 7.05 12.68 -6.29
CA PHE A 67 5.60 12.80 -6.41
C PHE A 67 4.99 11.69 -7.29
N ILE A 68 5.67 11.30 -8.37
CA ILE A 68 5.24 10.16 -9.20
C ILE A 68 5.26 8.86 -8.38
N ILE A 69 6.35 8.60 -7.65
CA ILE A 69 6.47 7.43 -6.76
C ILE A 69 5.34 7.44 -5.72
N TRP A 70 5.04 8.60 -5.14
CA TRP A 70 3.94 8.75 -4.19
C TRP A 70 2.58 8.37 -4.80
N ILE A 71 2.25 8.85 -5.99
CA ILE A 71 1.01 8.50 -6.69
C ILE A 71 0.95 7.00 -6.97
N LEU A 72 2.05 6.39 -7.41
CA LEU A 72 2.11 4.95 -7.67
C LEU A 72 1.88 4.13 -6.39
N LEU A 73 2.45 4.56 -5.26
CA LEU A 73 2.22 3.92 -3.96
C LEU A 73 0.75 4.00 -3.55
N LEU A 74 0.11 5.17 -3.69
CA LEU A 74 -1.32 5.31 -3.40
C LEU A 74 -2.18 4.45 -4.33
N GLY A 75 -1.84 4.39 -5.62
CA GLY A 75 -2.53 3.54 -6.60
C GLY A 75 -2.37 2.05 -6.33
N ALA A 76 -1.22 1.61 -5.83
CA ALA A 76 -1.03 0.22 -5.39
C ALA A 76 -1.79 -0.06 -4.09
N ALA A 77 -1.76 0.88 -3.13
CA ALA A 77 -2.41 0.75 -1.83
C ALA A 77 -3.95 0.79 -1.90
N SER A 78 -4.54 1.41 -2.93
CA SER A 78 -6.00 1.48 -3.11
C SER A 78 -6.65 0.17 -3.59
N ARG A 79 -5.86 -0.90 -3.77
CA ARG A 79 -6.29 -2.24 -4.20
C ARG A 79 -7.13 -2.21 -5.50
N PRO A 80 -6.50 -1.92 -6.65
CA PRO A 80 -7.16 -2.04 -7.94
C PRO A 80 -7.53 -3.49 -8.21
N GLN A 81 -8.82 -3.77 -8.43
CA GLN A 81 -9.33 -5.11 -8.68
C GLN A 81 -10.27 -5.11 -9.89
N TRP A 82 -10.18 -6.19 -10.67
CA TRP A 82 -11.15 -6.52 -11.70
C TRP A 82 -12.16 -7.47 -11.06
N VAL A 83 -13.36 -6.98 -10.79
CA VAL A 83 -14.44 -7.77 -10.22
C VAL A 83 -15.21 -8.42 -11.36
N GLY A 84 -15.39 -9.73 -11.29
CA GLY A 84 -16.24 -10.48 -12.20
C GLY A 84 -17.70 -10.40 -11.78
N GLU A 85 -18.60 -10.95 -12.60
CA GLU A 85 -20.00 -11.10 -12.18
C GLU A 85 -20.09 -11.87 -10.86
N ALA A 86 -21.01 -11.45 -10.00
CA ALA A 86 -21.29 -12.15 -8.76
C ALA A 86 -21.77 -13.57 -9.11
N ILE A 87 -20.92 -14.56 -8.84
CA ILE A 87 -21.33 -15.96 -8.93
C ILE A 87 -22.23 -16.20 -7.72
N GLU A 88 -23.53 -16.35 -7.96
CA GLU A 88 -24.42 -16.86 -6.92
C GLU A 88 -23.89 -18.23 -6.50
N LEU A 89 -23.39 -18.33 -5.26
CA LEU A 89 -23.08 -19.60 -4.66
C LEU A 89 -24.39 -20.39 -4.67
N PRO A 90 -24.51 -21.48 -5.45
CA PRO A 90 -25.73 -22.27 -5.39
C PRO A 90 -25.86 -22.71 -3.94
N VAL A 91 -26.96 -22.32 -3.30
CA VAL A 91 -27.35 -22.84 -2.00
C VAL A 91 -27.78 -24.28 -2.25
N SER A 92 -26.83 -25.15 -2.59
CA SER A 92 -27.10 -26.56 -2.72
C SER A 92 -27.37 -27.02 -1.30
N GLY A 93 -28.64 -27.25 -0.97
CA GLY A 93 -29.00 -28.23 0.05
C GLY A 93 -28.25 -29.49 -0.36
N ARG A 94 -27.11 -29.73 0.28
CA ARG A 94 -26.13 -30.72 -0.18
C ARG A 94 -26.78 -32.09 -0.05
N SER A 95 -27.30 -32.61 -1.15
CA SER A 95 -27.76 -33.99 -1.22
C SER A 95 -26.53 -34.89 -1.18
N VAL A 96 -26.13 -35.31 0.02
CA VAL A 96 -25.08 -36.31 0.18
C VAL A 96 -25.69 -37.66 -0.21
N MET A 97 -25.24 -38.22 -1.33
CA MET A 97 -25.56 -39.59 -1.68
C MET A 97 -24.60 -40.50 -0.90
N LEU A 98 -25.11 -41.14 0.15
CA LEU A 98 -24.38 -42.14 0.92
C LEU A 98 -24.56 -43.50 0.24
N ALA A 99 -23.51 -44.00 -0.40
CA ALA A 99 -23.49 -45.38 -0.89
C ALA A 99 -22.89 -46.27 0.21
N VAL A 100 -23.68 -47.19 0.74
CA VAL A 100 -23.25 -48.22 1.70
C VAL A 100 -23.13 -49.54 0.94
N ASP A 101 -21.96 -50.15 1.00
CA ASP A 101 -21.77 -51.51 0.47
C ASP A 101 -22.34 -52.51 1.47
N LEU A 102 -23.25 -53.38 1.00
CA LEU A 102 -23.82 -54.49 1.79
C LEU A 102 -23.23 -55.83 1.37
N SER A 103 -22.19 -55.83 0.54
CA SER A 103 -21.40 -57.04 0.31
C SER A 103 -20.83 -57.47 1.66
N GLY A 104 -21.02 -58.74 2.05
CA GLY A 104 -20.66 -59.28 3.37
C GLY A 104 -19.18 -59.22 3.74
N SER A 105 -18.36 -58.42 3.05
CA SER A 105 -16.99 -58.09 3.41
C SER A 105 -16.88 -57.20 4.66
N MET A 106 -17.96 -56.49 5.04
CA MET A 106 -18.04 -55.69 6.27
C MET A 106 -18.60 -56.48 7.48
N GLU A 107 -18.69 -57.82 7.39
CA GLU A 107 -19.18 -58.66 8.48
C GLU A 107 -18.22 -58.73 9.68
N GLU A 108 -16.96 -58.31 9.48
CA GLU A 108 -16.03 -58.21 10.60
C GLU A 108 -16.31 -57.00 11.49
N THR A 109 -16.51 -57.29 12.77
CA THR A 109 -16.93 -56.30 13.78
C THR A 109 -15.69 -55.67 14.41
N ASP A 110 -15.04 -54.77 13.68
CA ASP A 110 -13.83 -54.06 14.14
C ASP A 110 -14.12 -52.84 15.04
N LEU A 111 -15.39 -52.59 15.39
CA LEU A 111 -15.79 -51.46 16.23
C LEU A 111 -16.15 -51.91 17.65
N GLU A 112 -15.17 -51.89 18.55
CA GLU A 112 -15.42 -51.82 19.99
C GLU A 112 -15.89 -50.40 20.35
N LEU A 113 -17.13 -50.27 20.82
CA LEU A 113 -17.65 -49.01 21.35
C LEU A 113 -17.08 -48.80 22.75
N GLY A 114 -16.15 -47.85 22.88
CA GLY A 114 -15.63 -47.36 24.16
C GLY A 114 -16.58 -46.40 24.88
#